data_AF-A0A6M0K6Q3-F1
#
_entry.id   AF-A0A6M0K6Q3-F1
#
_cell.length_a   1.000
_cell.length_b   1.000
_cell.length_c   1.000
_cell.angle_alpha   90.00
_cell.angle_beta   90.00
_cell.angle_gamma   90.00
#
_symmetry.space_group_name_H-M   'P 1'
#
loop_
_entity.id
_entity.type
_entity.pdbx_description
1 polymer ?
#
loop_
_entity_poly.entity_id
_entity_poly.type
_entity_poly.pdbx_seq_one_letter_code
_entity_poly.pdbx_strand_id
1 'polypeptide(L)'
;MKQTFRPGTKYMDLVANAVMLNNVADMTEVISGMIDEGLPVTPELVSRLSPCTRDHIRRFGQYALDMDEHPAALRPRALPIFAATEK
;
A
#
# COMPACT_ATOMS: atom_id res chain seq x y z
N MET A 1 -22.68 16.62 -13.45
CA MET A 1 -22.45 15.16 -13.42
C MET A 1 -22.20 14.78 -11.96
N LYS A 2 -23.15 14.12 -11.29
CA LYS A 2 -23.05 13.83 -9.84
C LYS A 2 -22.21 12.57 -9.66
N GLN A 3 -21.03 12.67 -9.04
CA GLN A 3 -20.24 11.51 -8.64
C GLN A 3 -21.05 10.71 -7.61
N THR A 4 -21.55 9.54 -7.98
CA THR A 4 -22.26 8.64 -7.07
C THR A 4 -21.23 7.93 -6.19
N PHE A 5 -21.29 8.23 -4.88
CA PHE A 5 -20.53 7.53 -3.85
C PHE A 5 -20.94 6.05 -3.84
N ARG A 6 -20.07 5.15 -4.31
CA ARG A 6 -20.31 3.70 -4.28
C ARG A 6 -20.02 3.17 -2.87
N PRO A 7 -21.00 2.58 -2.16
CA PRO A 7 -20.88 2.17 -0.75
C PRO A 7 -19.94 0.96 -0.50
N GLY A 8 -19.24 0.43 -1.51
CA GLY A 8 -18.38 -0.74 -1.39
C GLY A 8 -16.90 -0.47 -1.06
N THR A 9 -16.41 0.76 -1.20
CA THR A 9 -14.98 1.07 -1.01
C THR A 9 -14.54 1.09 0.46
N LYS A 10 -15.44 1.49 1.37
CA LYS A 10 -15.11 1.61 2.81
C LYS A 10 -14.65 0.30 3.47
N TYR A 11 -15.21 -0.84 3.05
CA TYR A 11 -14.83 -2.15 3.57
C TYR A 11 -13.65 -2.76 2.80
N MET A 12 -13.50 -2.39 1.53
CA MET A 12 -12.43 -2.91 0.68
C MET A 12 -11.05 -2.47 1.18
N ASP A 13 -10.93 -1.24 1.70
CA ASP A 13 -9.68 -0.76 2.30
C ASP A 13 -9.30 -1.55 3.55
N LEU A 14 -10.29 -1.87 4.40
CA LEU A 14 -10.07 -2.69 5.60
C LEU A 14 -9.64 -4.11 5.22
N VAL A 15 -10.33 -4.72 4.26
CA VAL A 15 -10.01 -6.07 3.77
C VAL A 15 -8.63 -6.08 3.11
N ALA A 16 -8.30 -5.09 2.28
CA ALA A 16 -6.98 -4.98 1.66
C ALA A 16 -5.86 -4.85 2.71
N ASN A 17 -6.06 -4.01 3.73
CA ASN A 17 -5.10 -3.86 4.83
C ASN A 17 -4.94 -5.14 5.65
N ALA A 18 -6.04 -5.84 5.94
CA ALA A 18 -6.01 -7.12 6.65
C ALA A 18 -5.26 -8.20 5.87
N VAL A 19 -5.50 -8.29 4.55
CA VAL A 19 -4.79 -9.23 3.67
C VAL A 19 -3.29 -8.87 3.59
N MET A 20 -2.95 -7.58 3.46
CA MET A 20 -1.55 -7.14 3.48
C MET A 20 -0.85 -7.50 4.79
N LEU A 21 -1.53 -7.31 5.93
CA LEU A 21 -0.99 -7.66 7.24
C LEU A 21 -0.81 -9.18 7.39
N ASN A 22 -1.80 -9.98 6.98
CA ASN A 22 -1.72 -11.44 7.06
C ASN A 22 -0.51 -11.97 6.27
N ASN A 23 -0.30 -11.48 5.06
CA ASN A 23 0.86 -11.86 4.25
C ASN A 23 2.19 -11.56 4.95
N VAL A 24 2.28 -10.43 5.65
CA VAL A 24 3.49 -10.07 6.42
C VAL A 24 3.65 -10.96 7.64
N ALA A 25 2.55 -11.28 8.34
CA ALA A 25 2.58 -12.18 9.49
C ALA A 25 3.07 -13.58 9.10
N ASP A 26 2.51 -14.16 8.05
CA ASP A 26 2.88 -15.48 7.53
C ASP A 26 4.36 -15.52 7.11
N MET A 27 4.82 -14.51 6.37
CA MET A 27 6.24 -14.41 5.96
C MET A 27 7.18 -14.29 7.17
N THR A 28 6.76 -13.56 8.21
CA THR A 28 7.56 -13.37 9.42
C THR A 28 7.69 -14.68 10.18
N GLU A 29 6.61 -15.46 10.31
CA GLU A 29 6.63 -16.77 10.96
C GLU A 29 7.60 -17.75 10.25
N VAL A 30 7.53 -17.81 8.92
CA VAL A 30 8.44 -18.66 8.13
C VAL A 30 9.90 -18.22 8.30
N ILE A 31 10.18 -16.91 8.24
CA ILE A 31 11.54 -16.38 8.45
C ILE A 31 12.06 -16.71 9.85
N SER A 32 11.22 -16.57 10.87
CA SER A 32 11.59 -16.94 12.24
C SER A 32 11.91 -18.42 12.37
N GLY A 33 11.09 -19.31 11.79
CA GLY A 33 11.37 -20.74 11.76
C GLY A 33 12.70 -21.07 11.06
N MET A 34 12.99 -20.40 9.94
CA MET A 34 14.29 -20.56 9.25
C MET A 34 15.48 -20.13 10.12
N ILE A 35 15.33 -19.05 10.90
CA ILE A 35 16.37 -18.58 11.83
C ILE A 35 16.58 -19.61 12.95
N ASP A 36 15.50 -20.17 13.49
CA ASP A 36 15.56 -21.19 14.54
C ASP A 36 16.21 -22.50 14.05
N GLU A 37 16.03 -22.84 12.77
CA GLU A 37 16.72 -23.95 12.10
C GLU A 37 18.21 -23.68 11.79
N GLY A 38 18.69 -22.46 12.06
CA GLY A 38 20.07 -22.04 11.79
C GLY A 38 20.35 -21.74 10.32
N LEU A 39 19.30 -21.53 9.50
CA LEU A 39 19.46 -21.15 8.10
C LEU A 39 19.93 -19.69 8.00
N PRO A 40 20.86 -19.38 7.08
CA PRO A 40 21.37 -18.01 6.92
C PRO A 40 20.30 -17.11 6.27
N VAL A 41 19.67 -16.27 7.09
CA VAL A 41 18.77 -15.20 6.63
C VAL A 41 19.53 -13.87 6.65
N THR A 42 19.84 -13.30 5.49
CA THR A 42 20.53 -12.00 5.39
C THR A 42 19.54 -10.85 5.11
N PRO A 43 19.86 -9.61 5.51
CA PRO A 43 19.03 -8.44 5.21
C PRO A 43 18.77 -8.24 3.71
N GLU A 44 19.75 -8.59 2.86
CA GLU A 44 19.60 -8.53 1.40
C GLU A 44 18.55 -9.52 0.90
N LEU A 45 18.48 -10.71 1.48
CA LEU A 45 17.46 -11.71 1.14
C LEU A 45 16.07 -11.23 1.52
N VAL A 46 15.92 -10.70 2.74
CA VAL A 46 14.65 -10.15 3.25
C VAL A 46 14.21 -8.93 2.43
N SER A 47 15.15 -8.11 1.94
CA SER A 47 14.82 -6.96 1.09
C SER A 47 14.09 -7.32 -0.21
N ARG A 48 14.32 -8.53 -0.73
CA ARG A 48 13.65 -9.05 -1.93
C ARG A 48 12.19 -9.42 -1.68
N LEU A 49 11.78 -9.60 -0.42
CA LEU A 49 10.39 -9.85 -0.02
C LEU A 49 9.58 -8.56 0.13
N SER A 50 10.17 -7.39 -0.17
CA SER A 50 9.50 -6.11 0.00
C SER A 50 8.16 -6.07 -0.76
N PRO A 51 7.06 -5.58 -0.14
CA PRO A 51 5.73 -5.53 -0.76
C PRO A 51 5.66 -4.70 -2.06
N CYS A 52 6.68 -3.90 -2.32
CA CYS A 52 6.80 -3.04 -3.49
C CYS A 52 8.12 -3.35 -4.19
N THR A 53 8.22 -4.46 -4.92
CA THR A 53 9.33 -4.65 -5.86
C THR A 53 9.35 -3.49 -6.85
N ARG A 54 10.38 -2.64 -6.79
CA ARG A 54 10.46 -1.40 -7.61
C ARG A 54 11.00 -1.65 -9.01
N ASP A 55 11.72 -2.75 -9.24
CA ASP A 55 12.50 -2.93 -10.47
C ASP A 55 11.79 -3.69 -11.61
N HIS A 56 11.04 -4.76 -11.33
CA HIS A 56 10.65 -5.70 -12.40
C HIS A 56 9.16 -5.99 -12.54
N ILE A 57 8.31 -5.46 -11.65
CA ILE A 57 6.87 -5.72 -11.68
C ILE A 57 6.13 -4.38 -11.83
N ARG A 58 5.41 -4.21 -12.94
CA ARG A 58 4.53 -3.05 -13.16
C ARG A 58 3.29 -3.18 -12.27
N ARG A 59 3.45 -2.91 -10.98
CA ARG A 59 2.39 -3.04 -9.95
C ARG A 59 1.13 -2.24 -10.27
N PHE A 60 1.26 -1.18 -11.06
CA PHE A 60 0.12 -0.36 -11.48
C PHE A 60 -0.20 -0.45 -12.99
N GLY A 61 0.40 -1.40 -13.73
CA GLY A 61 0.24 -1.50 -15.18
C GLY A 61 1.03 -0.44 -15.97
N GLN A 62 0.85 -0.40 -17.29
CA GLN A 62 1.34 0.69 -18.14
C GLN A 62 0.31 1.82 -18.11
N TYR A 63 0.64 2.93 -17.45
CA TYR A 63 -0.14 4.17 -17.61
C TYR A 63 0.50 5.02 -18.70
N ALA A 64 -0.24 5.28 -19.78
CA ALA A 64 0.03 6.42 -20.63
C ALA A 64 -0.45 7.65 -19.87
N LEU A 65 0.47 8.44 -19.35
CA LEU A 65 0.17 9.74 -18.78
C LEU A 65 0.22 10.74 -19.93
N ASP A 66 -0.95 11.25 -20.31
CA ASP A 66 -1.03 12.44 -21.16
C ASP A 66 -0.68 13.65 -20.30
N MET A 67 0.50 14.22 -20.54
CA MET A 67 1.00 15.37 -19.78
C MET A 67 0.46 16.70 -20.31
N ASP A 68 -0.24 16.69 -21.46
CA ASP A 68 -0.93 17.86 -22.00
C ASP A 68 -2.31 18.02 -21.33
N GLU A 69 -2.88 16.93 -20.80
CA GLU A 69 -4.12 16.94 -20.01
C GLU A 69 -3.84 17.35 -18.56
N HIS A 70 -4.07 18.64 -18.27
CA HIS A 70 -3.93 19.16 -16.92
C HIS A 70 -5.12 18.75 -16.04
N PRO A 71 -4.90 18.21 -14.82
CA PRO A 71 -5.98 17.90 -13.91
C PRO A 71 -6.72 19.18 -13.52
N ALA A 72 -8.03 19.06 -13.28
CA ALA A 72 -8.83 20.16 -12.75
C ALA A 72 -8.20 20.72 -11.46
N ALA A 73 -8.29 22.03 -11.28
CA ALA A 73 -7.72 22.72 -10.14
C ALA A 73 -8.09 22.02 -8.83
N LEU A 74 -7.06 21.62 -8.06
CA LEU A 74 -7.24 20.96 -6.78
C LEU A 74 -8.06 21.88 -5.88
N ARG A 75 -9.22 21.39 -5.42
CA ARG A 75 -9.99 22.03 -4.35
C ARG A 75 -9.71 21.28 -3.06
N PRO A 76 -8.63 21.62 -2.34
CA PRO A 76 -8.30 20.95 -1.09
C PRO A 76 -9.46 21.15 -0.12
N ARG A 77 -10.12 20.05 0.24
CA ARG A 77 -11.09 20.01 1.33
C ARG A 77 -10.30 19.80 2.61
N ALA A 78 -10.43 20.70 3.56
CA ALA A 78 -9.87 20.50 4.90
C ALA A 78 -10.38 19.18 5.47
N LEU A 79 -9.45 18.26 5.73
CA LEU A 79 -9.78 17.01 6.39
C LEU A 79 -9.86 17.28 7.90
N PRO A 80 -10.92 16.84 8.58
CA PRO A 80 -11.16 17.16 9.99
C PRO A 80 -10.07 16.65 10.93
N ILE A 81 -9.22 15.72 10.47
CA ILE A 81 -8.07 15.18 11.22
C ILE A 81 -6.92 16.19 11.42
N PHE A 82 -6.88 17.28 10.64
CA PHE A 82 -5.88 18.35 10.78
C PHE A 82 -6.43 19.62 11.44
N ALA A 83 -7.71 19.64 11.82
CA ALA A 83 -8.39 20.81 12.35
C ALA A 83 -8.37 20.90 13.90
N ALA A 84 -7.67 19.99 14.58
CA ALA A 84 -7.69 19.87 16.03
C ALA A 84 -6.29 19.98 16.63
N THR A 85 -5.66 21.14 16.52
CA THR A 85 -4.58 21.56 17.45
C THR A 85 -4.47 23.08 17.47
N GLU A 86 -5.36 23.77 18.19
CA GLU A 86 -5.05 25.06 18.83
C GLU A 86 -5.85 25.17 20.14
N LYS A 87 -5.12 25.15 21.27
CA LYS A 87 -5.50 25.83 22.50
C LYS A 87 -4.27 26.58 22.99
#